data_AF-A0A7W8QIQ1-F1
#
_entry.id   AF-A0A7W8QIQ1-F1
#
_cell.length_a   1.000
_cell.length_b   1.000
_cell.length_c   1.000
_cell.angle_alpha   90.00
_cell.angle_beta   90.00
_cell.angle_gamma   90.00
#
_symmetry.space_group_name_H-M   'P 1'
#
loop_
_entity.id
_entity.type
_entity.pdbx_description
1 polymer ?
#
loop_
_entity_poly.entity_id
_entity_poly.type
_entity_poly.pdbx_seq_one_letter_code
_entity_poly.pdbx_strand_id
1 'polypeptide(L)' 'MTQSTILRQAAADAEFRHILLADPSAFGVSADSVPVSVEQPDTASLEFWTRGQGAMETVACRTSCSWGPFTVVCDGSTK' A
#
# COMPACT_ATOMS: atom_id res chain seq x y z
N MET A 1 -6.31 15.72 -1.79
CA MET A 1 -5.02 15.05 -1.54
C MET A 1 -4.04 16.09 -1.02
N THR A 2 -3.13 15.74 -0.11
CA THR A 2 -2.04 16.64 0.30
C THR A 2 -0.98 16.70 -0.81
N GLN A 3 -0.17 17.76 -0.85
CA GLN A 3 0.98 17.85 -1.78
C GLN A 3 1.90 16.62 -1.66
N SER A 4 2.12 16.13 -0.44
CA SER A 4 2.92 14.92 -0.20
C SER A 4 2.32 13.67 -0.84
N THR A 5 1.00 13.52 -0.86
CA THR A 5 0.33 12.41 -1.56
C THR A 5 0.48 12.55 -3.07
N ILE A 6 0.32 13.77 -3.60
CA ILE A 6 0.45 14.07 -5.03
C ILE A 6 1.86 13.73 -5.54
N LEU A 7 2.90 14.17 -4.83
CA LEU A 7 4.29 13.91 -5.22
C LEU A 7 4.64 12.41 -5.15
N ARG A 8 4.09 11.68 -4.17
CA ARG A 8 4.28 10.22 -4.08
C ARG A 8 3.61 9.48 -5.22
N GLN A 9 2.41 9.91 -5.62
CA GLN A 9 1.72 9.32 -6.76
C GLN A 9 2.48 9.61 -8.06
N ALA A 10 2.99 10.82 -8.25
CA ALA A 10 3.83 11.17 -9.41
C ALA A 10 5.15 10.40 -9.45
N ALA A 11 5.66 9.90 -8.31
CA ALA A 11 6.79 8.99 -8.31
C ALA A 11 6.37 7.57 -8.75
N ALA A 12 5.23 7.07 -8.28
CA ALA A 12 4.81 5.68 -8.50
C ALA A 12 4.08 5.43 -9.84
N ASP A 13 3.54 6.48 -10.45
CA ASP A 13 2.70 6.42 -11.64
C ASP A 13 3.21 7.42 -12.70
N ALA A 14 3.78 6.87 -13.77
CA ALA A 14 4.36 7.64 -14.86
C ALA A 14 3.29 8.40 -15.69
N GLU A 15 2.07 7.87 -15.80
CA GLU A 15 0.98 8.51 -16.52
C GLU A 15 0.47 9.72 -15.73
N PHE A 16 0.27 9.53 -14.42
CA PHE A 16 -0.06 10.63 -13.51
C PHE A 16 1.04 11.70 -13.49
N ARG A 17 2.32 11.30 -13.49
CA ARG A 17 3.45 12.24 -13.61
C ARG A 17 3.36 13.06 -14.89
N HIS A 18 3.02 12.45 -16.02
CA HIS A 18 2.88 13.16 -17.29
C HIS A 18 1.74 14.19 -17.22
N ILE A 19 0.58 13.82 -16.67
CA ILE A 19 -0.56 14.73 -16.47
C ILE A 19 -0.18 15.88 -15.53
N LEU A 20 0.51 15.57 -14.44
CA LEU A 20 0.91 16.56 -13.44
C LEU A 20 1.97 17.53 -13.97
N LEU A 21 2.89 17.08 -14.82
CA LEU A 21 3.86 17.96 -15.49
C LEU A 21 3.22 18.86 -16.55
N ALA A 22 2.07 18.47 -17.12
CA ALA A 22 1.36 19.29 -18.09
C ALA A 22 0.71 20.53 -17.45
N ASP A 23 0.26 20.44 -16.19
CA ASP A 23 -0.21 21.58 -15.41
C ASP A 23 0.03 21.41 -13.89
N PRO A 24 1.26 21.67 -13.40
CA PRO A 24 1.60 21.54 -11.98
C PRO A 24 0.81 22.50 -11.08
N SER A 25 0.40 23.64 -11.64
CA SER A 25 -0.28 24.71 -10.92
C SER A 25 -1.70 24.33 -10.50
N ALA A 26 -2.40 23.54 -11.32
CA ALA A 26 -3.69 22.95 -10.99
C ALA A 26 -3.63 22.02 -9.77
N PHE A 27 -2.47 21.44 -9.48
CA PHE A 27 -2.22 20.59 -8.32
C PHE A 27 -1.55 21.34 -7.16
N GLY A 28 -1.30 22.64 -7.32
CA GLY A 28 -0.64 23.48 -6.31
C GLY A 28 0.79 23.05 -5.99
N VAL A 29 1.53 22.47 -6.95
CA VAL A 29 2.92 22.04 -6.79
C VAL A 29 3.83 22.71 -7.83
N SER A 30 5.12 22.83 -7.53
CA SER A 30 6.10 23.30 -8.52
C SER A 30 6.53 22.14 -9.42
N ALA A 31 6.74 22.40 -10.72
CA ALA A 31 7.31 21.42 -11.66
C ALA A 31 8.66 20.87 -11.16
N ASP A 32 9.49 21.73 -10.55
CA ASP A 32 10.80 21.36 -10.02
C ASP A 32 10.71 20.42 -8.80
N SER A 33 9.55 20.39 -8.15
CA SER A 33 9.31 19.52 -6.99
C SER A 33 8.84 18.11 -7.37
N VAL A 34 8.58 17.84 -8.66
CA VAL A 34 8.02 16.56 -9.13
C VAL A 34 9.12 15.51 -9.26
N PRO A 35 9.16 14.49 -8.38
CA PRO A 35 10.23 13.49 -8.35
C PRO A 35 10.18 12.60 -9.60
N VAL A 36 11.35 12.17 -10.07
CA VAL A 36 11.47 11.19 -11.18
C VAL A 36 10.64 9.95 -10.85
N SER A 37 10.00 9.38 -11.88
CA SER A 37 9.25 8.14 -11.73
C SER A 37 10.17 7.04 -11.22
N VAL A 38 9.74 6.31 -10.20
CA VAL A 38 10.41 5.10 -9.74
C VAL A 38 9.93 3.91 -10.56
N GLU A 39 10.82 2.95 -10.79
CA GLU A 39 10.47 1.67 -11.42
C GLU A 39 9.39 0.99 -10.57
N GLN A 40 8.32 0.52 -11.20
CA GLN A 40 7.32 -0.27 -10.48
C GLN A 40 7.90 -1.64 -10.11
N PRO A 41 7.61 -2.15 -8.90
CA PRO A 41 8.00 -3.51 -8.53
C PRO A 41 7.37 -4.50 -9.52
N ASP A 42 8.14 -5.50 -9.91
CA ASP A 42 7.66 -6.53 -10.83
C ASP A 42 6.53 -7.35 -10.19
N THR A 43 5.71 -7.98 -11.03
CA THR A 43 4.56 -8.77 -10.59
C THR A 43 4.96 -9.89 -9.63
N ALA A 44 6.11 -10.54 -9.82
CA ALA A 44 6.53 -11.61 -8.94
C ALA A 44 6.92 -11.09 -7.55
N SER A 45 7.55 -9.92 -7.47
CA SER A 45 7.79 -9.21 -6.20
C SER A 45 6.48 -8.84 -5.50
N LEU A 46 5.49 -8.31 -6.22
CA LEU A 46 4.18 -7.98 -5.65
C LEU A 46 3.46 -9.24 -5.12
N GLU A 47 3.42 -10.31 -5.90
CA GLU A 47 2.81 -11.58 -5.50
C GLU A 47 3.48 -12.20 -4.28
N PHE A 48 4.81 -12.08 -4.16
CA PHE A 48 5.54 -12.54 -2.99
C PHE A 48 5.06 -11.83 -1.71
N TRP A 49 4.95 -10.50 -1.73
CA TRP A 49 4.46 -9.72 -0.60
C TRP A 49 3.00 -10.03 -0.27
N THR A 50 2.13 -10.14 -1.28
CA THR A 50 0.71 -10.50 -1.09
C THR A 50 0.57 -11.90 -0.49
N ARG A 51 1.38 -12.86 -0.94
CA ARG A 51 1.38 -14.22 -0.37
C ARG A 51 1.87 -14.22 1.08
N GLY A 52 2.88 -13.41 1.40
CA GLY A 52 3.36 -13.24 2.77
C GLY A 52 2.28 -12.68 3.71
N GLN A 53 1.58 -11.62 3.29
CA GLN A 53 0.43 -11.06 4.02
C GLN A 53 -0.67 -12.11 4.23
N GLY A 54 -1.09 -12.80 3.17
CA GLY A 54 -2.11 -13.84 3.27
C GLY A 54 -1.71 -15.01 4.18
N ALA A 55 -0.41 -15.35 4.23
CA ALA A 55 0.11 -16.34 5.17
C ALA A 55 0.03 -15.86 6.63
N MET A 56 0.36 -14.59 6.89
CA MET A 56 0.23 -14.02 8.25
C MET A 56 -1.22 -13.91 8.69
N GLU A 57 -2.13 -13.48 7.82
CA GLU A 57 -3.57 -13.46 8.11
C GLU A 57 -4.11 -14.87 8.39
N THR A 58 -3.68 -15.87 7.60
CA THR A 58 -4.06 -17.27 7.83
C THR A 58 -3.57 -17.78 9.19
N VAL A 59 -2.33 -17.43 9.58
CA VAL A 59 -1.79 -17.78 10.90
C VAL A 59 -2.58 -17.09 12.00
N ALA A 60 -2.87 -15.79 11.87
CA ALA A 60 -3.67 -15.04 12.83
C ALA A 60 -5.05 -15.68 13.03
N CYS A 61 -5.75 -16.03 11.94
CA CYS A 61 -7.03 -16.73 11.98
C CYS A 61 -6.95 -18.12 12.63
N ARG A 62 -5.84 -18.84 12.51
CA ARG A 62 -5.65 -20.12 13.22
C ARG A 62 -5.41 -19.93 14.71
N THR A 63 -4.75 -18.84 15.09
CA THR A 63 -4.42 -18.52 16.49
C THR A 63 -5.51 -17.74 17.21
N SER A 64 -6.61 -17.38 16.54
CA SER A 64 -7.75 -16.70 17.17
C SER A 64 -9.03 -17.47 16.89
N CYS A 65 -9.80 -17.82 17.93
CA CYS A 65 -11.16 -18.30 17.72
C CYS A 65 -12.13 -17.12 17.87
N SER A 66 -13.04 -16.98 16.90
CA SER A 66 -14.15 -16.06 17.00
C SER A 66 -15.43 -16.82 17.35
N TRP A 67 -16.11 -16.43 18.43
CA TRP A 67 -17.47 -16.89 18.75
C TRP A 67 -18.37 -15.67 18.93
N GLY A 68 -19.18 -15.38 17.91
CA GLY A 68 -19.99 -14.15 17.88
C GLY A 68 -19.11 -12.88 17.87
N PRO A 69 -19.46 -11.80 18.60
CA PRO A 69 -18.72 -10.52 18.58
C PRO A 69 -17.38 -10.54 19.32
N PHE A 70 -16.95 -11.69 19.87
CA PHE A 70 -15.72 -11.81 20.65
C PHE A 70 -14.65 -12.57 19.89
N THR A 71 -13.43 -12.00 19.84
CA THR A 71 -12.23 -12.64 19.31
C THR A 71 -11.30 -12.96 20.47
N VAL A 72 -10.94 -14.23 20.65
CA VAL A 72 -10.05 -14.71 21.72
C VAL A 72 -8.83 -15.43 21.14
N VAL A 73 -7.70 -15.34 21.84
CA VAL A 73 -6.47 -16.06 21.46
C VAL A 73 -6.67 -17.55 21.73
N CYS A 74 -6.53 -18.35 20.69
CA CYS A 74 -6.58 -19.81 20.70
C CYS A 74 -5.17 -20.37 20.57
N ASP A 75 -4.40 -20.26 21.63
CA ASP A 75 -3.06 -20.86 21.76
C ASP A 75 -3.10 -22.30 22.32
N GLY A 76 -4.30 -22.84 22.57
CA GLY A 76 -4.49 -24.17 23.17
C GLY A 76 -4.06 -24.27 24.64
N SER A 77 -3.64 -23.17 25.27
CA SER A 77 -3.20 -23.14 26.67
C SER A 77 -4.32 -22.76 27.65
N THR A 78 -5.41 -22.21 27.12
CA THR A 78 -6.60 -21.83 27.89
C THR A 78 -7.67 -22.92 27.75
N LYS A 79 -8.03 -23.56 28.87
CA LYS A 79 -9.18 -24.51 28.96
C LYS A 79 -10.49 -23.78 29.16
#